data_AF-A0A3M6R904-F1
#
_entry.id   AF-A0A3M6R904-F1
#
_cell.length_a   1.000
_cell.length_b   1.000
_cell.length_c   1.000
_cell.angle_alpha   90.00
_cell.angle_beta   90.00
_cell.angle_gamma   90.00
#
_symmetry.space_group_name_H-M   'P 1'
#
loop_
_entity.id
_entity.type
_entity.pdbx_description
1 polymer ?
#
loop_
_entity_poly.entity_id
_entity_poly.type
_entity_poly.pdbx_seq_one_letter_code
_entity_poly.pdbx_strand_id
1 'polypeptide(L)'
;MDADTAALLASLERGLAQAARGEAAAVHTPEAIAARRKAGRPLGSVAAVHKTPVTLRLDPDALARWRASGKGWQTRAAAVLAREAP
;
A
#
# COMPACT_ATOMS: atom_id res chain seq x y z
N MET A 1 21.33 35.36 -24.08
CA MET A 1 20.71 34.13 -23.53
C MET A 1 20.83 34.22 -22.03
N ASP A 2 19.72 34.09 -21.30
CA ASP A 2 19.76 34.05 -19.83
C ASP A 2 20.37 32.72 -19.33
N ALA A 3 20.74 32.68 -18.05
CA ALA A 3 21.42 31.53 -17.44
C ALA A 3 20.54 30.28 -17.43
N ASP A 4 19.24 30.44 -17.26
CA ASP A 4 18.27 29.34 -17.22
C ASP A 4 18.11 28.68 -18.59
N THR A 5 18.05 29.47 -19.66
CA THR A 5 18.03 29.00 -21.04
C THR A 5 19.32 28.26 -21.38
N ALA A 6 20.48 28.78 -20.94
CA ALA A 6 21.75 28.11 -21.15
C ALA A 6 21.82 26.74 -20.43
N ALA A 7 21.32 26.67 -19.19
CA ALA A 7 21.27 25.43 -18.43
C ALA A 7 20.31 24.39 -19.07
N LEU A 8 19.16 24.86 -19.57
CA LEU A 8 18.19 24.03 -20.28
C LEU A 8 18.80 23.43 -21.55
N LEU A 9 19.42 24.26 -22.41
CA LEU A 9 20.03 23.82 -23.66
C LEU A 9 21.13 22.77 -23.40
N ALA A 10 21.98 23.01 -22.40
CA ALA A 10 23.01 22.05 -22.01
C ALA A 10 22.41 20.71 -21.52
N SER A 11 21.25 20.75 -20.84
CA SER A 11 20.55 19.53 -20.41
C SER A 11 19.93 18.78 -21.59
N LEU A 12 19.38 19.49 -22.57
CA LEU A 12 18.82 18.89 -23.78
C LEU A 12 19.90 18.23 -24.64
N GLU A 13 21.04 18.90 -24.85
CA GLU A 13 22.18 18.34 -25.58
C GLU A 13 22.68 17.03 -24.96
N ARG A 14 22.79 16.99 -23.62
CA ARG A 14 23.14 15.76 -22.91
C ARG A 14 22.13 14.64 -23.15
N GLY A 15 20.83 14.96 -23.06
CA GLY A 15 19.76 13.99 -23.30
C GLY A 15 19.78 13.44 -24.73
N LEU A 16 19.98 14.30 -25.73
CA LEU A 16 20.07 13.90 -27.14
C LEU A 16 21.30 13.04 -27.41
N ALA A 17 22.45 13.38 -26.81
CA ALA A 17 23.68 12.59 -26.93
C ALA A 17 23.54 11.19 -26.30
N GLN A 18 22.87 11.10 -25.15
CA GLN A 18 22.54 9.82 -24.50
C GLN A 18 21.61 8.97 -25.39
N ALA A 19 20.54 9.58 -25.93
CA ALA A 19 19.62 8.91 -26.84
C ALA A 19 20.32 8.41 -28.12
N ALA A 20 21.22 9.20 -28.70
CA ALA A 20 22.01 8.80 -29.87
C ALA A 20 22.94 7.61 -29.60
N ARG A 21 23.41 7.43 -28.35
CA ARG A 21 24.18 6.26 -27.90
C ARG A 21 23.31 5.07 -27.46
N GLY A 22 21.99 5.18 -27.57
CA GLY A 22 21.06 4.15 -27.12
C GLY A 22 20.88 4.08 -25.60
N GLU A 23 21.40 5.06 -24.86
CA GLU A 23 21.25 5.21 -23.41
C GLU A 23 19.86 5.83 -23.09
N ALA A 24 18.79 5.15 -23.49
CA ALA A 24 17.44 5.56 -23.15
C ALA A 24 17.05 5.04 -21.75
N ALA A 25 16.32 5.86 -21.00
CA ALA A 25 15.65 5.39 -19.79
C ALA A 25 14.74 4.19 -20.12
N ALA A 26 14.59 3.26 -19.18
CA ALA A 26 13.81 2.05 -19.40
C ALA A 26 12.38 2.38 -19.85
N VAL A 27 12.02 1.97 -21.07
CA VAL A 27 10.65 2.12 -21.58
C VAL A 27 9.75 1.14 -20.83
N HIS A 28 8.79 1.67 -20.09
CA HIS A 28 7.79 0.87 -19.39
C HIS A 28 6.60 0.63 -20.30
N THR A 29 6.62 -0.49 -21.02
CA THR A 29 5.47 -0.87 -21.85
C THR A 29 4.25 -1.19 -20.98
N PRO A 30 3.02 -1.05 -21.51
CA PRO A 30 1.80 -1.46 -20.81
C PRO A 30 1.88 -2.90 -20.28
N GLU A 31 2.49 -3.81 -21.04
CA GLU A 31 2.69 -5.22 -20.67
C GLU A 31 3.65 -5.36 -19.49
N ALA A 32 4.75 -4.59 -19.48
CA ALA A 32 5.71 -4.58 -18.37
C ALA A 32 5.08 -4.02 -17.08
N ILE A 33 4.20 -3.03 -17.21
CA ILE A 33 3.43 -2.48 -16.10
C ILE A 33 2.40 -3.51 -15.60
N ALA A 34 1.70 -4.19 -16.51
CA ALA A 34 0.73 -5.23 -16.18
C ALA A 34 1.38 -6.44 -15.49
N ALA A 35 2.57 -6.86 -15.91
CA ALA A 35 3.35 -7.92 -15.26
C ALA A 35 3.69 -7.58 -13.80
N ARG A 36 4.06 -6.32 -13.53
CA ARG A 36 4.29 -5.82 -12.15
C ARG A 36 3.01 -5.77 -11.32
N ARG A 37 1.86 -5.44 -11.93
CA ARG A 37 0.55 -5.44 -11.23
C ARG A 37 0.06 -6.85 -10.91
N LYS A 38 0.40 -7.85 -11.73
CA LYS A 38 0.15 -9.27 -11.41
C LYS A 38 1.01 -9.75 -10.24
N ALA A 39 2.18 -9.15 -10.01
CA ALA A 39 2.93 -9.26 -8.77
C ALA A 39 2.30 -8.40 -7.65
N GLY A 40 1.00 -8.56 -7.43
CA GLY A 40 0.37 -8.13 -6.19
C GLY A 40 1.02 -8.79 -4.97
N ARG A 41 0.48 -8.48 -3.78
CA ARG A 41 0.94 -9.01 -2.47
C ARG A 41 1.41 -10.48 -2.61
N PRO A 42 2.63 -10.84 -2.17
CA PRO A 42 3.23 -12.14 -2.47
C PRO A 42 2.25 -13.29 -2.23
N LEU A 43 2.19 -14.26 -3.15
CA LEU A 43 1.39 -15.47 -3.00
C LEU A 43 1.71 -16.09 -1.62
N GLY A 44 0.72 -16.19 -0.73
CA GLY A 44 0.89 -16.65 0.66
C GLY A 44 0.84 -15.57 1.75
N SER A 45 0.79 -14.29 1.36
CA SER A 45 0.53 -13.17 2.29
C SER A 45 -0.95 -12.93 2.59
N VAL A 46 -1.81 -13.68 1.90
CA VAL A 46 -3.25 -13.79 2.19
C VAL A 46 -3.37 -14.81 3.32
N ALA A 47 -3.72 -14.36 4.52
CA ALA A 47 -3.92 -15.26 5.65
C ALA A 47 -4.97 -16.32 5.27
N ALA A 48 -4.63 -17.61 5.44
CA ALA A 48 -5.52 -18.71 5.07
C ALA A 48 -6.88 -18.67 5.77
N VAL A 49 -6.97 -17.97 6.92
CA VAL A 49 -8.21 -17.73 7.65
C VAL A 49 -8.35 -16.23 7.91
N HIS A 50 -9.35 -15.62 7.29
CA HIS A 50 -9.70 -14.22 7.51
C HIS A 50 -10.82 -14.11 8.54
N LYS A 51 -10.69 -13.14 9.45
CA LYS A 51 -11.80 -12.73 10.31
C LYS A 51 -12.84 -12.00 9.46
N THR A 52 -14.09 -12.44 9.50
CA THR A 52 -15.18 -11.73 8.83
C THR A 52 -15.51 -10.44 9.59
N PRO A 53 -15.43 -9.26 8.96
CA PRO A 53 -15.86 -8.02 9.60
C PRO A 53 -17.38 -8.03 9.76
N VAL A 54 -17.85 -7.75 10.97
CA VAL A 54 -19.29 -7.67 11.28
C VAL A 54 -19.59 -6.38 12.04
N THR A 55 -20.77 -5.83 11.83
CA THR A 55 -21.27 -4.66 12.56
C THR A 55 -22.14 -5.13 13.73
N LEU A 56 -21.66 -4.95 14.96
CA LEU A 56 -22.36 -5.30 16.20
C LEU A 56 -22.62 -4.03 17.03
N ARG A 57 -23.82 -3.92 17.60
CA ARG A 57 -24.14 -2.88 18.59
C ARG A 57 -23.87 -3.42 20.00
N LEU A 58 -23.13 -2.66 20.78
CA LEU A 58 -22.80 -2.96 22.18
C LEU A 58 -23.45 -1.91 23.08
N ASP A 59 -23.78 -2.32 24.29
CA ASP A 59 -24.19 -1.40 25.36
C ASP A 59 -23.11 -0.32 25.60
N PRO A 60 -23.50 0.96 25.79
CA PRO A 60 -22.56 2.06 25.93
C PRO A 60 -21.60 1.90 27.11
N ASP A 61 -22.06 1.38 28.25
CA ASP A 61 -21.23 1.22 29.44
C ASP A 61 -20.24 0.05 29.25
N ALA A 62 -20.69 -1.02 28.61
CA ALA A 62 -19.81 -2.12 28.23
C ALA A 62 -18.69 -1.65 27.28
N LEU A 63 -19.04 -0.83 26.28
CA LEU A 63 -18.09 -0.26 25.33
C LEU A 63 -17.10 0.68 26.03
N ALA A 64 -17.56 1.49 26.98
CA ALA A 64 -16.70 2.37 27.77
C ALA A 64 -15.68 1.57 28.59
N ARG A 65 -16.11 0.51 29.29
CA ARG A 65 -15.21 -0.38 30.04
C ARG A 65 -14.17 -1.05 29.15
N TRP A 66 -14.59 -1.53 27.97
CA TRP A 66 -13.65 -2.11 27.01
C TRP A 66 -12.62 -1.09 26.51
N ARG A 67 -13.04 0.12 26.13
CA ARG A 67 -12.10 1.17 25.69
C ARG A 67 -11.13 1.57 26.80
N ALA A 68 -11.59 1.67 28.04
CA ALA A 68 -10.77 1.97 29.20
C ALA A 68 -9.70 0.90 29.47
N SER A 69 -9.92 -0.35 29.07
CA SER A 69 -8.92 -1.43 29.17
C SER A 69 -7.71 -1.27 28.23
N GLY A 70 -7.69 -0.21 27.41
CA GLY A 70 -6.52 0.18 26.62
C GLY A 70 -6.40 -0.52 25.27
N LYS A 71 -5.20 -0.44 24.68
CA LYS A 71 -4.91 -0.97 23.33
C LYS A 71 -5.27 -2.46 23.22
N GLY A 72 -5.85 -2.84 22.09
CA GLY A 72 -6.22 -4.23 21.80
C GLY A 72 -7.53 -4.70 22.46
N TRP A 73 -8.34 -3.79 23.02
CA TRP A 73 -9.64 -4.16 23.61
C TRP A 73 -10.56 -4.87 22.63
N GLN A 74 -10.55 -4.50 21.35
CA GLN A 74 -11.35 -5.18 20.31
C GLN A 74 -10.90 -6.62 20.11
N THR A 75 -9.58 -6.88 20.16
CA THR A 75 -9.03 -8.24 20.06
C THR A 75 -9.43 -9.10 21.25
N ARG A 76 -9.41 -8.52 22.47
CA ARG A 76 -9.88 -9.22 23.67
C ARG A 76 -11.39 -9.48 23.63
N ALA A 77 -12.19 -8.50 23.21
CA ALA A 77 -13.63 -8.67 23.04
C ALA A 77 -13.95 -9.78 22.01
N ALA A 78 -13.24 -9.81 20.88
CA ALA A 78 -13.39 -10.87 19.89
C ALA A 78 -13.02 -12.25 20.44
N ALA A 79 -11.99 -12.34 21.31
CA ALA A 79 -11.61 -13.60 21.95
C ALA A 79 -12.65 -14.09 22.96
N VAL A 80 -13.32 -13.18 23.68
CA VAL A 80 -14.46 -13.52 24.54
C VAL A 80 -15.61 -14.07 23.70
N LEU A 81 -16.01 -13.37 22.62
CA LEU A 81 -17.08 -13.84 21.74
C LEU A 81 -16.78 -15.21 21.12
N ALA A 82 -15.52 -15.49 20.76
CA ALA A 82 -15.12 -16.79 20.24
C ALA A 82 -15.17 -17.90 21.30
N ARG A 83 -14.85 -17.58 22.57
CA ARG A 83 -14.90 -18.53 23.67
C ARG A 83 -16.32 -18.90 24.07
N GLU A 84 -17.24 -17.93 24.06
CA GLU A 84 -18.65 -18.11 24.42
C GLU A 84 -19.53 -18.47 23.20
N ALA A 85 -18.91 -18.85 22.08
CA ALA A 85 -19.65 -19.28 20.89
C ALA A 85 -20.44 -20.58 21.21
N PRO A 86 -21.69 -20.71 20.72
CA PRO A 86 -22.52 -21.89 20.96
C PRO A 86 -21.96 -23.16 20.30
#